data_AF-A0A9N9NJA4-F1
#
_entry.id   AF-A0A9N9NJA4-F1
#
_cell.length_a   1.000
_cell.length_b   1.000
_cell.length_c   1.000
_cell.angle_alpha   90.00
_cell.angle_beta   90.00
_cell.angle_gamma   90.00
#
_symmetry.space_group_name_H-M   'P 1'
#
loop_
_entity.id
_entity.type
_entity.pdbx_description
1 polymer ?
#
loop_
_entity_poly.entity_id
_entity_poly.type
_entity_poly.pdbx_seq_one_letter_code
_entity_poly.pdbx_strand_id
1 'polypeptide(L)' 'VRIKKNGTSKVKFKLRCSRYLYTFVIEDPEKAEKLQKSLPP' A
#
# COMPACT_ATOMS: atom_id res chain seq x y z
N VAL A 1 5.64 -2.46 -6.36
CA VAL A 1 5.03 -1.39 -5.51
C VAL A 1 5.70 -1.36 -4.15
N ARG A 2 5.97 -0.21 -3.52
CA ARG A 2 6.56 -0.17 -2.16
C ARG A 2 5.46 -0.16 -1.10
N ILE A 3 5.41 -1.16 -0.21
CA ILE A 3 4.40 -1.25 0.85
C ILE A 3 5.07 -0.90 2.18
N LYS A 4 4.48 0.03 2.94
CA LYS A 4 4.93 0.41 4.29
C LYS A 4 3.80 0.19 5.30
N LYS A 5 3.98 -0.72 6.25
CA LYS A 5 3.07 -0.91 7.39
C LYS A 5 3.46 0.06 8.51
N ASN A 6 2.50 0.83 9.02
CA ASN A 6 2.68 1.82 10.07
C ASN A 6 1.74 1.47 11.24
N GLY A 7 2.30 0.90 12.31
CA GLY A 7 1.51 0.41 13.44
C GLY A 7 0.62 -0.78 13.09
N THR A 8 -0.38 -1.05 13.92
CA THR A 8 -1.22 -2.26 13.84
C THR A 8 -2.25 -2.22 12.72
N SER A 9 -2.75 -1.03 12.34
CA SER A 9 -3.88 -0.89 11.41
C SER A 9 -3.55 -0.20 10.09
N LYS A 10 -2.56 0.71 10.03
CA LYS A 10 -2.37 1.54 8.83
C LYS A 10 -1.31 0.96 7.89
N VAL A 11 -1.71 0.68 6.65
CA VAL A 11 -0.82 0.27 5.56
C VAL A 11 -0.76 1.39 4.51
N LYS A 12 0.45 1.72 4.06
CA LYS A 12 0.69 2.71 2.98
C LYS A 12 1.23 2.00 1.74
N PHE A 13 0.49 2.10 0.64
CA PHE A 13 0.94 1.68 -0.69
C PHE A 13 1.60 2.88 -1.38
N LYS A 14 2.91 2.78 -1.57
CA LYS A 14 3.73 3.78 -2.25
C LYS A 14 3.93 3.35 -3.70
N LEU A 15 3.24 4.03 -4.61
CA LEU A 15 3.38 3.81 -6.05
C LEU A 15 4.34 4.84 -6.63
N ARG A 16 5.44 4.36 -7.21
CA ARG A 16 6.37 5.23 -7.93
C ARG A 16 5.88 5.37 -9.37
N CYS A 17 5.41 6.55 -9.70
CA CYS A 17 5.15 6.97 -11.08
C CYS A 17 6.35 7.78 -11.60
N SER A 18 6.28 8.25 -12.85
CA SER A 18 7.35 8.99 -13.53
C SER A 18 7.82 10.22 -12.75
N ARG A 19 6.89 11.06 -12.30
CA ARG A 19 7.19 12.32 -11.61
C ARG A 19 7.04 12.24 -10.09
N TYR A 20 5.96 11.63 -9.62
CA TYR A 20 5.58 11.65 -8.21
C TYR A 20 5.60 10.27 -7.56
N LEU A 21 5.67 10.29 -6.23
CA LEU A 21 5.42 9.13 -5.40
C LEU A 21 4.02 9.27 -4.80
N TYR A 22 3.07 8.48 -5.28
CA TYR A 22 1.72 8.48 -4.73
C TYR A 22 1.65 7.54 -3.54
N THR A 23 0.98 7.98 -2.49
CA THR A 23 0.72 7.19 -1.29
C THR A 23 -0.77 7.00 -1.11
N PHE A 24 -1.21 5.75 -1.17
CA PHE A 24 -2.55 5.37 -0.73
C PHE A 24 -2.46 4.77 0.68
N VAL A 25 -3.26 5.29 1.62
CA VAL A 25 -3.27 4.87 3.02
C VAL A 25 -4.55 4.10 3.29
N ILE A 26 -4.44 2.87 3.77
CA ILE A 26 -5.55 1.99 4.10
C ILE A 26 -5.45 1.66 5.59
N GLU A 27 -6.55 1.80 6.32
CA GLU A 27 -6.61 1.54 7.76
C GLU A 27 -7.13 0.14 8.11
N ASP A 28 -7.69 -0.55 7.14
CA ASP A 28 -8.22 -1.91 7.26
C ASP A 28 -7.18 -2.94 6.77
N PRO A 29 -6.65 -3.80 7.65
CA PRO A 29 -5.59 -4.74 7.29
C PRO A 29 -6.08 -5.83 6.33
N GLU A 30 -7.33 -6.28 6.43
CA GLU A 30 -7.85 -7.36 5.57
C GLU A 30 -7.96 -6.90 4.11
N LYS A 31 -8.43 -5.67 3.90
CA LYS A 31 -8.48 -5.07 2.57
C LYS A 31 -7.08 -4.84 2.01
N ALA A 32 -6.14 -4.43 2.85
CA ALA A 32 -4.76 -4.23 2.45
C ALA A 32 -4.10 -5.55 1.99
N GLU A 33 -4.34 -6.67 2.67
CA GLU A 33 -3.81 -7.98 2.25
C GLU A 33 -4.40 -8.46 0.93
N LYS A 34 -5.71 -8.25 0.70
CA LYS A 34 -6.34 -8.55 -0.59
C LYS A 34 -5.71 -7.75 -1.72
N LEU A 35 -5.54 -6.43 -1.54
CA LEU A 35 -4.90 -5.56 -2.52
C LEU A 35 -3.43 -5.91 -2.76
N GLN A 36 -2.71 -6.33 -1.73
CA GLN A 36 -1.33 -6.77 -1.86
C GLN A 36 -1.20 -7.99 -2.78
N LYS A 37 -2.14 -8.93 -2.71
CA LYS A 37 -2.17 -10.13 -3.59
C LYS A 37 -2.52 -9.81 -5.03
N SER A 38 -3.31 -8.75 -5.27
CA SER A 38 -3.71 -8.33 -6.62
C SER A 38 -2.63 -7.55 -7.36
N LEU A 39 -1.63 -7.02 -6.65
CA LEU A 39 -0.55 -6.28 -7.28
C LEU A 39 0.52 -7.23 -7.81
N PRO A 40 1.00 -7.04 -9.05
CA PRO A 40 2.12 -7.83 -9.57
C PRO A 40 3.38 -7.59 -8.73
N PRO A 41 4.24 -8.62 -8.59
CA PRO A 41 5.45 -8.56 -7.75
C PRO A 41 6.41 -7.44 -8.16
#